data_AF-A0A349DUL5-F1
#
_entry.id   AF-A0A349DUL5-F1
#
_cell.length_a   1.000
_cell.length_b   1.000
_cell.length_c   1.000
_cell.angle_alpha   90.00
_cell.angle_beta   90.00
_cell.angle_gamma   90.00
#
_symmetry.space_group_name_H-M   'P 1'
#
loop_
_entity.id
_entity.type
_entity.pdbx_description
1 polymer ?
#
loop_
_entity_poly.entity_id
_entity_poly.type
_entity_poly.pdbx_seq_one_letter_code
_entity_poly.pdbx_strand_id
1 'polypeptide(L)'
;MTYEDLLIHIQQHNIAEALITLAEKQQDMSKGEQHTFSLLKKEFLLGKDGVHYIDRLKVLADGLKQHFDSPLEKPLVVVDPDNSQHTSDEEEILQAQKNKYFKNGDLLNTIKTLQQLNSLNPQNLAYWNELAIVYIHQKQYPAAQEILQKALVLHPELAEGWANLGLVWGFLDNYHQAQASFQKALTIDPNNSLYWEGLGKSFAALKKLIQAKECFRKAIELNPANNEAWQWLEEVEVNLRTLYKSKSL
;
A
#
# COMPACT_ATOMS: atom_id res chain seq x y z
N MET A 1 -8.40 18.24 20.30
CA MET A 1 -7.54 17.21 20.89
C MET A 1 -6.57 17.86 21.85
N THR A 2 -6.55 17.40 23.09
CA THR A 2 -5.69 17.88 24.19
C THR A 2 -4.32 17.19 24.15
N TYR A 3 -3.34 17.73 24.87
CA TYR A 3 -2.03 17.06 25.03
C TYR A 3 -2.17 15.66 25.66
N GLU A 4 -3.15 15.46 26.53
CA GLU A 4 -3.45 14.17 27.15
C GLU A 4 -3.92 13.13 26.13
N ASP A 5 -4.76 13.54 25.16
CA ASP A 5 -5.21 12.67 24.07
C ASP A 5 -4.03 12.20 23.19
N LEU A 6 -3.09 13.09 22.87
CA LEU A 6 -1.89 12.75 22.07
C LEU A 6 -1.02 11.68 22.75
N LEU A 7 -0.83 11.80 24.07
CA LEU A 7 -0.09 10.81 24.85
C LEU A 7 -0.81 9.46 24.90
N ILE A 8 -2.14 9.46 24.97
CA ILE A 8 -2.95 8.22 24.93
C ILE A 8 -2.72 7.49 23.61
N HIS A 9 -2.78 8.17 22.47
CA HIS A 9 -2.55 7.55 21.16
C HIS A 9 -1.12 7.00 21.00
N ILE A 10 -0.11 7.72 21.50
CA ILE A 10 1.29 7.24 21.50
C ILE A 10 1.46 6.01 22.41
N GLN A 11 0.83 5.99 23.58
CA GLN A 11 0.89 4.86 24.52
C GLN A 11 0.13 3.63 24.03
N GLN A 12 -0.95 3.81 23.26
CA GLN A 12 -1.74 2.74 22.66
C GLN A 12 -1.17 2.23 21.33
N HIS A 13 0.06 2.64 20.97
CA HIS A 13 0.73 2.32 19.71
C HIS A 13 0.04 2.84 18.44
N ASN A 14 -0.92 3.76 18.55
CA ASN A 14 -1.60 4.38 17.41
C ASN A 14 -0.89 5.69 16.99
N ILE A 15 0.41 5.55 16.69
CA ILE A 15 1.32 6.68 16.38
C ILE A 15 0.97 7.31 15.02
N ALA A 16 0.37 6.54 14.12
CA ALA A 16 -0.10 7.03 12.83
C ALA A 16 -1.20 8.08 13.02
N GLU A 17 -2.17 7.84 13.90
CA GLU A 17 -3.25 8.77 14.20
C GLU A 17 -2.71 10.06 14.86
N ALA A 18 -1.78 9.92 15.81
CA ALA A 18 -1.10 11.06 16.42
C ALA A 18 -0.35 11.94 15.41
N LEU A 19 0.34 11.34 14.43
CA LEU A 19 1.06 12.05 13.37
C LEU A 19 0.12 12.69 12.33
N ILE A 20 -1.00 12.02 12.01
CA ILE A 20 -2.03 12.55 11.10
C ILE A 20 -2.65 13.80 11.71
N THR A 21 -3.05 13.75 12.99
CA THR A 21 -3.66 14.92 13.65
C THR A 21 -2.67 16.08 13.83
N LEU A 22 -1.37 15.81 14.04
CA LEU A 22 -0.35 16.86 14.05
C LEU A 22 -0.09 17.45 12.66
N ALA A 23 -0.15 16.64 11.60
CA ALA A 23 -0.02 17.09 10.23
C ALA A 23 -1.17 18.00 9.79
N GLU A 24 -2.39 17.74 10.29
CA GLU A 24 -3.56 18.59 10.04
C GLU A 24 -3.42 20.00 10.61
N LYS A 25 -2.56 20.20 11.63
CA LYS A 25 -2.26 21.51 12.24
C LYS A 25 -0.99 22.18 11.71
N GLN A 26 -0.40 21.66 10.64
CA GLN A 26 0.95 22.04 10.19
C GLN A 26 1.11 23.53 9.82
N GLN A 27 0.03 24.22 9.46
CA GLN A 27 0.06 25.66 9.15
C GLN A 27 0.20 26.56 10.39
N ASP A 28 -0.15 26.08 11.58
CA ASP A 28 -0.12 26.85 12.83
C ASP A 28 1.12 26.55 13.71
N MET A 29 2.04 25.70 13.23
CA MET A 29 3.23 25.30 13.96
C MET A 29 4.40 26.29 13.79
N SER A 30 5.05 26.66 14.89
CA SER A 30 6.32 27.39 14.89
C SER A 30 7.47 26.58 14.27
N LYS A 31 8.56 27.27 13.89
CA LYS A 31 9.72 26.63 13.23
C LYS A 31 10.35 25.51 14.08
N GLY A 32 10.35 25.64 15.41
CA GLY A 32 10.85 24.60 16.32
C GLY A 32 9.95 23.36 16.34
N GLU A 33 8.63 23.55 16.22
CA GLU A 33 7.62 22.50 16.22
C GLU A 33 7.60 21.76 14.88
N GLN A 34 7.73 22.47 13.77
CA GLN A 34 7.92 21.87 12.45
C GLN A 34 9.19 21.02 12.39
N HIS A 35 10.27 21.46 13.04
CA HIS A 35 11.51 20.69 13.14
C HIS A 35 11.32 19.42 13.96
N THR A 36 10.65 19.52 15.11
CA THR A 36 10.36 18.38 16.00
C THR A 36 9.40 17.38 15.34
N PHE A 37 8.36 17.85 14.65
CA PHE A 37 7.44 17.04 13.83
C PHE A 37 8.17 16.32 12.69
N SER A 38 9.09 17.01 12.00
CA SER A 38 9.92 16.41 10.95
C SER A 38 10.82 15.30 11.50
N LEU A 39 11.41 15.49 12.69
CA LEU A 39 12.17 14.45 13.38
C LEU A 39 11.30 13.27 13.79
N LEU A 40 10.11 13.52 14.32
CA LEU A 40 9.15 12.47 14.72
C LEU A 40 8.69 11.63 13.52
N LYS A 41 8.34 12.29 12.42
CA LYS A 41 7.95 11.66 11.16
C LYS A 41 9.12 10.85 10.58
N LYS A 42 10.34 11.37 10.65
CA LYS A 42 11.55 10.67 10.19
C LYS A 42 11.86 9.44 11.02
N GLU A 43 11.79 9.52 12.35
CA GLU A 43 12.00 8.38 13.25
C GLU A 43 10.92 7.31 13.07
N PHE A 44 9.66 7.71 12.86
CA PHE A 44 8.57 6.79 12.52
C PHE A 44 8.80 6.05 11.20
N LEU A 45 9.19 6.76 10.15
CA LEU A 45 9.50 6.17 8.85
C LEU A 45 10.74 5.26 8.89
N LEU A 46 11.64 5.46 9.85
CA LEU A 46 12.85 4.65 10.02
C LEU A 46 12.61 3.34 10.81
N GLY A 47 11.42 3.13 11.37
CA GLY A 47 10.96 1.82 11.86
C GLY A 47 11.92 1.12 12.82
N LYS A 48 12.45 1.81 13.83
CA LYS A 48 13.35 1.17 14.80
C LYS A 48 12.57 0.55 15.95
N ASP A 49 12.41 -0.77 15.89
CA ASP A 49 11.87 -1.59 16.99
C ASP A 49 12.74 -1.47 18.26
N GLY A 50 12.08 -1.21 19.40
CA GLY A 50 12.68 -1.28 20.73
C GLY A 50 11.98 -0.40 21.76
N VAL A 51 11.98 -0.84 23.03
CA VAL A 51 11.33 -0.16 24.18
C VAL A 51 11.71 1.33 24.30
N HIS A 52 12.94 1.70 23.89
CA HIS A 52 13.44 3.08 23.90
C HIS A 52 12.92 3.98 22.76
N TYR A 53 12.22 3.44 21.77
CA TYR A 53 11.61 4.20 20.68
C TYR A 53 10.42 5.04 21.19
N ILE A 54 9.55 4.42 21.99
CA ILE A 54 8.37 5.08 22.57
C ILE A 54 8.79 6.17 23.57
N ASP A 55 9.81 5.92 24.39
CA ASP A 55 10.29 6.90 25.37
C ASP A 55 10.91 8.13 24.69
N ARG A 56 11.62 7.95 23.57
CA ARG A 56 12.12 9.08 22.76
C ARG A 56 11.00 9.87 22.10
N LEU A 57 9.96 9.19 21.59
CA LEU A 57 8.77 9.85 21.05
C LEU A 57 8.03 10.65 22.13
N LYS A 58 7.94 10.13 23.36
CA LYS A 58 7.38 10.86 24.51
C LYS A 58 8.19 12.11 24.85
N VAL A 59 9.52 12.01 24.93
CA VAL A 59 10.39 13.17 25.18
C VAL A 59 10.25 14.26 24.10
N LEU A 60 10.12 13.87 22.83
CA LEU A 60 9.87 14.80 21.73
C LEU A 60 8.45 15.41 21.80
N ALA A 61 7.45 14.63 22.20
CA ALA A 61 6.07 15.10 22.40
C ALA A 61 5.95 16.03 23.63
N ASP A 62 6.71 15.79 24.70
CA ASP A 62 6.77 16.66 25.88
C ASP A 62 7.35 18.03 25.56
N GLY A 63 8.24 18.12 24.57
CA GLY A 63 8.73 19.39 24.01
C GLY A 63 7.64 20.26 23.38
N LEU A 64 6.51 19.67 22.96
CA LEU A 64 5.35 20.36 22.34
C LEU A 64 4.34 20.89 23.37
N LYS A 65 4.55 20.64 24.67
CA LYS A 65 3.59 20.94 25.75
C LYS A 65 3.25 22.44 25.92
N GLN A 66 4.14 23.36 25.52
CA GLN A 66 3.95 24.79 25.77
C GLN A 66 2.81 25.45 24.94
N HIS A 67 2.30 24.80 23.88
CA HIS A 67 1.29 25.40 22.99
C HIS A 67 -0.11 24.76 23.06
N PHE A 68 -0.29 23.60 23.70
CA PHE A 68 -1.62 22.98 23.85
C PHE A 68 -2.46 23.59 24.97
N ASP A 69 -1.86 24.39 25.86
CA ASP A 69 -2.54 25.00 27.02
C ASP A 69 -3.12 26.40 26.75
N SER A 70 -3.16 26.88 25.50
CA SER A 70 -3.73 28.20 25.16
C SER A 70 -5.13 28.09 24.53
N PRO A 71 -6.12 28.95 24.88
CA PRO A 71 -7.51 28.79 24.46
C PRO A 71 -7.73 29.13 22.99
N LEU A 72 -8.58 28.34 22.33
CA LEU A 72 -9.01 28.46 20.93
C LEU A 72 -9.78 29.76 20.63
N GLU A 73 -9.30 30.58 19.69
CA GLU A 73 -10.07 31.54 18.88
C GLU A 73 -9.63 31.31 17.41
N LYS A 74 -10.44 31.19 16.35
CA LYS A 74 -11.84 31.48 15.97
C LYS A 74 -12.20 30.61 14.72
N PRO A 75 -13.46 30.63 14.20
CA PRO A 75 -14.09 29.46 13.58
C PRO A 75 -13.89 29.26 12.07
N LEU A 76 -14.14 28.00 11.68
CA LEU A 76 -14.34 27.41 10.35
C LEU A 76 -14.73 28.40 9.23
N VAL A 77 -13.91 28.43 8.18
CA VAL A 77 -14.31 28.91 6.85
C VAL A 77 -15.26 27.87 6.24
N VAL A 78 -16.50 28.28 6.03
CA VAL A 78 -17.49 27.54 5.23
C VAL A 78 -16.97 27.50 3.79
N VAL A 79 -16.70 26.30 3.28
CA VAL A 79 -16.38 26.11 1.85
C VAL A 79 -17.69 26.21 1.06
N ASP A 80 -17.73 27.14 0.10
CA ASP A 80 -18.87 27.35 -0.78
C ASP A 80 -19.20 26.08 -1.59
N PRO A 81 -20.49 25.69 -1.73
CA PRO A 81 -20.89 24.48 -2.46
C PRO A 81 -20.70 24.57 -4.00
N ASP A 82 -20.30 25.72 -4.53
CA ASP A 82 -20.21 25.98 -5.98
C ASP A 82 -18.90 25.46 -6.64
N ASN A 83 -17.99 24.85 -5.86
CA ASN A 83 -16.67 24.44 -6.35
C ASN A 83 -16.62 23.01 -6.94
N SER A 84 -17.75 22.31 -7.05
CA SER A 84 -17.80 20.93 -7.56
C SER A 84 -17.69 20.82 -9.09
N GLN A 85 -17.96 21.91 -9.83
CA GLN A 85 -17.80 21.94 -11.29
C GLN A 85 -16.32 22.10 -11.69
N HIS A 86 -15.56 22.95 -10.99
CA HIS A 86 -14.14 23.16 -11.26
C HIS A 86 -13.29 21.91 -10.98
N THR A 87 -13.61 21.13 -9.94
CA THR A 87 -12.93 19.87 -9.65
C THR A 87 -13.19 18.80 -10.71
N SER A 88 -14.40 18.77 -11.29
CA SER A 88 -14.76 17.83 -12.35
C SER A 88 -14.05 18.13 -13.67
N ASP A 89 -13.99 19.42 -14.05
CA ASP A 89 -13.30 19.85 -15.27
C ASP A 89 -11.79 19.62 -15.19
N GLU A 90 -11.18 19.88 -14.03
CA GLU A 90 -9.74 19.64 -13.80
C GLU A 90 -9.40 18.14 -13.81
N GLU A 91 -10.23 17.30 -13.19
CA GLU A 91 -10.06 15.84 -13.18
C GLU A 91 -10.15 15.28 -14.61
N GLU A 92 -11.10 15.74 -15.43
CA GLU A 92 -11.22 15.32 -16.85
C GLU A 92 -10.00 15.73 -17.70
N ILE A 93 -9.50 16.96 -17.52
CA ILE A 93 -8.31 17.44 -18.22
C ILE A 93 -7.09 16.58 -17.86
N LEU A 94 -6.89 16.30 -16.57
CA LEU A 94 -5.78 15.49 -16.09
C LEU A 94 -5.90 14.04 -16.58
N GLN A 95 -7.11 13.47 -16.63
CA GLN A 95 -7.32 12.15 -17.24
C GLN A 95 -6.95 12.12 -18.72
N ALA A 96 -7.34 13.13 -19.50
CA ALA A 96 -6.99 13.23 -20.91
C ALA A 96 -5.47 13.36 -21.11
N GLN A 97 -4.81 14.17 -20.28
CA GLN A 97 -3.34 14.32 -20.29
C GLN A 97 -2.64 13.01 -19.94
N LYS A 98 -3.04 12.35 -18.84
CA LYS A 98 -2.53 11.03 -18.42
C LYS A 98 -2.62 10.03 -19.57
N ASN A 99 -3.79 9.91 -20.20
CA ASN A 99 -4.01 8.98 -21.30
C ASN A 99 -3.11 9.27 -22.50
N LYS A 100 -2.89 10.56 -22.81
CA LYS A 100 -1.96 10.99 -23.86
C LYS A 100 -0.51 10.64 -23.53
N TYR A 101 -0.05 10.94 -22.31
CA TYR A 101 1.32 10.63 -21.88
C TYR A 101 1.57 9.13 -21.85
N PHE A 102 0.62 8.35 -21.34
CA PHE A 102 0.73 6.90 -21.28
C PHE A 102 0.83 6.29 -22.69
N LYS A 103 -0.02 6.71 -23.63
CA LYS A 103 0.03 6.26 -25.03
C LYS A 103 1.34 6.60 -25.73
N ASN A 104 1.95 7.73 -25.37
CA ASN A 104 3.23 8.17 -25.92
C ASN A 104 4.44 7.50 -25.23
N GLY A 105 4.21 6.67 -24.19
CA GLY A 105 5.28 6.06 -23.40
C GLY A 105 5.98 7.03 -22.45
N ASP A 106 5.45 8.24 -22.25
CA ASP A 106 5.99 9.23 -21.31
C ASP A 106 5.55 8.89 -19.89
N LEU A 107 6.22 7.90 -19.30
CA LEU A 107 5.86 7.38 -18.00
C LEU A 107 6.12 8.39 -16.87
N LEU A 108 7.06 9.32 -17.04
CA LEU A 108 7.34 10.36 -16.05
C LEU A 108 6.15 11.31 -15.90
N ASN A 109 5.65 11.85 -17.02
CA ASN A 109 4.50 12.74 -16.98
C ASN A 109 3.22 11.97 -16.62
N THR A 110 3.11 10.70 -17.01
CA THR A 110 2.01 9.83 -16.56
C THR A 110 1.98 9.73 -15.02
N ILE A 111 3.12 9.46 -14.37
CA ILE A 111 3.21 9.41 -12.90
C ILE A 111 2.79 10.73 -12.27
N LYS A 112 3.33 11.85 -12.77
CA LYS A 112 3.00 13.18 -12.23
C LYS A 112 1.51 13.47 -12.29
N THR A 113 0.88 13.21 -13.44
CA THR A 113 -0.55 13.43 -13.62
C THR A 113 -1.39 12.49 -12.74
N LEU A 114 -0.98 11.23 -12.56
CA LEU A 114 -1.63 10.30 -11.62
C LEU A 114 -1.51 10.75 -10.16
N GLN A 115 -0.37 11.31 -9.75
CA GLN A 115 -0.21 11.87 -8.40
C GLN A 115 -1.11 13.10 -8.17
N GLN A 116 -1.30 13.93 -9.19
CA GLN A 116 -2.26 15.03 -9.15
C GLN A 116 -3.69 14.52 -9.03
N LEU A 117 -4.08 13.53 -9.84
CA LEU A 117 -5.38 12.88 -9.77
C LEU A 117 -5.65 12.25 -8.39
N ASN A 118 -4.66 11.56 -7.80
CA ASN A 118 -4.77 11.05 -6.43
C ASN A 118 -4.92 12.16 -5.38
N SER A 119 -4.34 13.34 -5.62
CA SER A 119 -4.44 14.48 -4.69
C SER A 119 -5.81 15.14 -4.79
N LEU A 120 -6.40 15.19 -5.98
CA LEU A 120 -7.75 15.72 -6.23
C LEU A 120 -8.84 14.78 -5.72
N ASN A 121 -8.67 13.47 -5.97
CA ASN A 121 -9.64 12.46 -5.59
C ASN A 121 -8.95 11.23 -4.97
N PRO A 122 -8.54 11.31 -3.68
CA PRO A 122 -7.85 10.22 -3.01
C PRO A 122 -8.68 8.93 -2.91
N GLN A 123 -10.01 9.02 -3.01
CA GLN A 123 -10.93 7.88 -2.93
C GLN A 123 -11.07 7.15 -4.27
N ASN A 124 -10.53 7.69 -5.36
CA ASN A 124 -10.59 7.03 -6.65
C ASN A 124 -9.48 5.98 -6.78
N LEU A 125 -9.87 4.74 -6.53
CA LEU A 125 -8.98 3.58 -6.57
C LEU A 125 -8.29 3.31 -7.89
N ALA A 126 -8.93 3.66 -9.00
CA ALA A 126 -8.37 3.42 -10.33
C ALA A 126 -7.02 4.12 -10.46
N TYR A 127 -6.88 5.33 -9.91
CA TYR A 127 -5.66 6.12 -10.01
C TYR A 127 -4.51 5.55 -9.18
N TRP A 128 -4.78 5.06 -7.97
CA TRP A 128 -3.78 4.36 -7.16
C TRP A 128 -3.29 3.08 -7.83
N ASN A 129 -4.21 2.30 -8.40
CA ASN A 129 -3.87 1.05 -9.08
C ASN A 129 -3.06 1.31 -10.36
N GLU A 130 -3.50 2.25 -11.20
CA GLU A 130 -2.76 2.65 -12.40
C GLU A 130 -1.35 3.17 -12.06
N LEU A 131 -1.22 3.97 -11.00
CA LEU A 131 0.08 4.48 -10.54
C LEU A 131 1.02 3.34 -10.11
N ALA A 132 0.49 2.36 -9.36
CA ALA A 132 1.25 1.19 -8.97
C ALA A 132 1.72 0.37 -10.18
N ILE A 133 0.84 0.13 -11.17
CA ILE A 133 1.17 -0.58 -12.41
C ILE A 133 2.30 0.13 -13.17
N VAL A 134 2.26 1.46 -13.27
CA VAL A 134 3.32 2.24 -13.91
C VAL A 134 4.66 2.07 -13.19
N TYR A 135 4.66 2.06 -11.85
CA TYR A 135 5.87 1.78 -11.07
C TYR A 135 6.37 0.32 -11.24
N ILE A 136 5.47 -0.66 -11.32
CA ILE A 136 5.81 -2.06 -11.60
C ILE A 136 6.46 -2.21 -12.98
N HIS A 137 5.91 -1.55 -14.01
CA HIS A 137 6.47 -1.56 -15.37
C HIS A 137 7.88 -0.94 -15.40
N GLN A 138 8.14 0.07 -14.58
CA GLN A 138 9.47 0.66 -14.42
C GLN A 138 10.39 -0.15 -13.49
N LYS A 139 9.92 -1.29 -12.95
CA LYS A 139 10.63 -2.12 -11.97
C LYS A 139 10.97 -1.36 -10.68
N GLN A 140 10.26 -0.28 -10.38
CA GLN A 140 10.38 0.48 -9.15
C GLN A 140 9.50 -0.15 -8.06
N TYR A 141 9.80 -1.39 -7.71
CA TYR A 141 8.98 -2.20 -6.81
C TYR A 141 8.78 -1.58 -5.41
N PRO A 142 9.78 -0.92 -4.77
CA PRO A 142 9.55 -0.26 -3.50
C PRO A 142 8.54 0.90 -3.58
N ALA A 143 8.58 1.68 -4.66
CA ALA A 143 7.61 2.76 -4.88
C ALA A 143 6.20 2.19 -5.14
N ALA A 144 6.10 1.13 -5.96
CA ALA A 144 4.83 0.43 -6.18
C ALA A 144 4.24 -0.11 -4.87
N GLN A 145 5.08 -0.69 -4.01
CA GLN A 145 4.67 -1.20 -2.70
C GLN A 145 4.07 -0.08 -1.83
N GLU A 146 4.74 1.07 -1.72
CA GLU A 146 4.26 2.20 -0.92
C GLU A 146 2.91 2.72 -1.42
N ILE A 147 2.76 2.87 -2.74
CA ILE A 147 1.51 3.32 -3.37
C ILE A 147 0.37 2.33 -3.12
N LEU A 148 0.61 1.03 -3.28
CA LEU A 148 -0.40 -0.01 -3.03
C LEU A 148 -0.78 -0.08 -1.55
N GLN A 149 0.17 0.07 -0.64
CA GLN A 149 -0.12 0.10 0.80
C GLN A 149 -1.00 1.30 1.16
N LYS A 150 -0.73 2.48 0.60
CA LYS A 150 -1.61 3.66 0.76
C LYS A 150 -3.01 3.40 0.21
N ALA A 151 -3.10 2.81 -0.99
CA ALA A 151 -4.39 2.48 -1.61
C ALA A 151 -5.22 1.51 -0.75
N LEU A 152 -4.58 0.48 -0.20
CA LEU A 152 -5.23 -0.58 0.58
C LEU A 152 -5.60 -0.13 2.00
N VAL A 153 -5.01 0.95 2.52
CA VAL A 153 -5.50 1.61 3.74
C VAL A 153 -6.85 2.29 3.48
N LEU A 154 -7.01 2.91 2.32
CA LEU A 154 -8.25 3.57 1.93
C LEU A 154 -9.34 2.56 1.52
N HIS A 155 -8.96 1.48 0.86
CA HIS A 155 -9.88 0.46 0.33
C HIS A 155 -9.35 -0.96 0.56
N PRO A 156 -9.50 -1.48 1.79
CA PRO A 156 -9.04 -2.82 2.13
C PRO A 156 -9.78 -3.94 1.38
N GLU A 157 -10.94 -3.66 0.78
CA GLU A 157 -11.75 -4.58 -0.01
C GLU A 157 -11.35 -4.68 -1.49
N LEU A 158 -10.26 -4.03 -1.92
CA LEU A 158 -9.81 -4.10 -3.31
C LEU A 158 -8.98 -5.35 -3.58
N ALA A 159 -9.61 -6.39 -4.15
CA ALA A 159 -8.95 -7.65 -4.50
C ALA A 159 -7.72 -7.45 -5.42
N GLU A 160 -7.86 -6.62 -6.45
CA GLU A 160 -6.78 -6.34 -7.41
C GLU A 160 -5.58 -5.65 -6.76
N GLY A 161 -5.81 -4.72 -5.83
CA GLY A 161 -4.76 -4.03 -5.07
C GLY A 161 -3.96 -5.01 -4.22
N TRP A 162 -4.64 -5.95 -3.55
CA TRP A 162 -3.97 -7.03 -2.82
C TRP A 162 -3.16 -7.95 -3.75
N ALA A 163 -3.71 -8.31 -4.91
CA ALA A 163 -2.99 -9.14 -5.88
C ALA A 163 -1.74 -8.44 -6.44
N ASN A 164 -1.86 -7.15 -6.78
CA ASN A 164 -0.73 -6.34 -7.24
C ASN A 164 0.33 -6.16 -6.16
N LEU A 165 -0.08 -6.01 -4.88
CA LEU A 165 0.86 -6.00 -3.76
C LEU A 165 1.54 -7.37 -3.61
N GLY A 166 0.83 -8.47 -3.85
CA GLY A 166 1.39 -9.82 -3.88
C GLY A 166 2.45 -10.00 -4.97
N LEU A 167 2.20 -9.49 -6.18
CA LEU A 167 3.17 -9.47 -7.28
C LEU A 167 4.42 -8.66 -6.91
N VAL A 168 4.24 -7.46 -6.35
CA VAL A 168 5.34 -6.59 -5.90
C VAL A 168 6.20 -7.27 -4.85
N TRP A 169 5.59 -7.93 -3.85
CA TRP A 169 6.34 -8.72 -2.87
C TRP A 169 7.10 -9.88 -3.50
N GLY A 170 6.52 -10.53 -4.51
CA GLY A 170 7.21 -11.56 -5.29
C GLY A 170 8.45 -11.03 -6.01
N PHE A 171 8.37 -9.84 -6.63
CA PHE A 171 9.53 -9.19 -7.25
C PHE A 171 10.59 -8.74 -6.25
N LEU A 172 10.20 -8.54 -4.98
CA LEU A 172 11.09 -8.23 -3.87
C LEU A 172 11.57 -9.50 -3.13
N ASP A 173 11.34 -10.69 -3.70
CA ASP A 173 11.68 -12.00 -3.11
C ASP A 173 11.06 -12.27 -1.73
N ASN A 174 10.03 -11.51 -1.33
CA ASN A 174 9.34 -11.70 -0.06
C ASN A 174 8.07 -12.54 -0.23
N TYR A 175 8.29 -13.83 -0.48
CA TYR A 175 7.24 -14.77 -0.82
C TYR A 175 6.23 -15.03 0.31
N HIS A 176 6.59 -14.77 1.58
CA HIS A 176 5.66 -14.85 2.70
C HIS A 176 4.60 -13.75 2.65
N GLN A 177 5.01 -12.52 2.35
CA GLN A 177 4.10 -11.39 2.21
C GLN A 177 3.33 -11.47 0.90
N ALA A 178 3.95 -11.97 -0.18
CA ALA A 178 3.25 -12.30 -1.42
C ALA A 178 2.10 -13.28 -1.18
N GLN A 179 2.37 -14.38 -0.46
CA GLN A 179 1.37 -15.38 -0.07
C GLN A 179 0.21 -14.74 0.71
N ALA A 180 0.52 -13.91 1.71
CA ALA A 180 -0.50 -13.24 2.52
C ALA A 180 -1.38 -12.28 1.69
N SER A 181 -0.76 -11.51 0.79
CA SER A 181 -1.47 -10.59 -0.10
C SER A 181 -2.39 -11.33 -1.08
N PHE A 182 -1.92 -12.41 -1.72
CA PHE A 182 -2.80 -13.21 -2.59
C PHE A 182 -3.92 -13.92 -1.83
N GLN A 183 -3.68 -14.36 -0.60
CA GLN A 183 -4.74 -14.90 0.26
C GLN A 183 -5.81 -13.85 0.61
N LYS A 184 -5.40 -12.60 0.84
CA LYS A 184 -6.35 -11.49 1.02
C LYS A 184 -7.14 -11.22 -0.26
N ALA A 185 -6.48 -11.16 -1.42
CA ALA A 185 -7.16 -11.03 -2.71
C ALA A 185 -8.21 -12.15 -2.93
N LEU A 186 -7.86 -13.40 -2.64
CA LEU A 186 -8.75 -14.56 -2.74
C LEU A 186 -9.87 -14.59 -1.68
N THR A 187 -9.70 -13.92 -0.54
CA THR A 187 -10.78 -13.76 0.43
C THR A 187 -11.88 -12.85 -0.12
N ILE A 188 -11.50 -11.87 -0.96
CA ILE A 188 -12.40 -10.89 -1.57
C ILE A 188 -12.99 -11.45 -2.88
N ASP A 189 -12.14 -12.00 -3.75
CA ASP A 189 -12.54 -12.62 -5.02
C ASP A 189 -11.95 -14.04 -5.13
N PRO A 190 -12.67 -15.07 -4.64
CA PRO A 190 -12.19 -16.44 -4.60
C PRO A 190 -12.17 -17.14 -5.96
N ASN A 191 -12.83 -16.58 -6.98
CA ASN A 191 -12.99 -17.21 -8.29
C ASN A 191 -12.00 -16.67 -9.35
N ASN A 192 -11.04 -15.85 -8.92
CA ASN A 192 -10.03 -15.31 -9.81
C ASN A 192 -8.87 -16.29 -10.04
N SER A 193 -8.79 -16.83 -11.26
CA SER A 193 -7.73 -17.79 -11.63
C SER A 193 -6.30 -17.22 -11.45
N LEU A 194 -6.09 -15.93 -11.71
CA LEU A 194 -4.77 -15.29 -11.61
C LEU A 194 -4.30 -15.16 -10.15
N TYR A 195 -5.23 -14.98 -9.21
CA TYR A 195 -4.87 -14.88 -7.79
C TYR A 195 -4.48 -16.25 -7.22
N TRP A 196 -5.16 -17.32 -7.66
CA TRP A 196 -4.75 -18.70 -7.35
C TRP A 196 -3.38 -19.04 -7.93
N GLU A 197 -3.10 -18.60 -9.15
CA GLU A 197 -1.79 -18.77 -9.78
C GLU A 197 -0.69 -18.02 -9.00
N GLY A 198 -0.92 -16.76 -8.63
CA GLY A 198 0.02 -15.96 -7.83
C GLY A 198 0.27 -16.56 -6.44
N LEU A 199 -0.77 -17.10 -5.79
CA LEU A 199 -0.63 -17.83 -4.54
C LEU A 199 0.18 -19.13 -4.72
N GLY A 200 -0.06 -19.86 -5.81
CA GLY A 200 0.68 -21.06 -6.18
C GLY A 200 2.18 -20.78 -6.38
N LYS A 201 2.52 -19.74 -7.13
CA LYS A 201 3.90 -19.26 -7.33
C LYS A 201 4.57 -18.91 -6.00
N SER A 202 3.85 -18.22 -5.12
CA SER A 202 4.34 -17.88 -3.77
C SER A 202 4.63 -19.12 -2.94
N PHE A 203 3.75 -20.13 -2.95
CA PHE A 203 3.98 -21.40 -2.26
C PHE A 203 5.15 -22.21 -2.85
N ALA A 204 5.29 -22.22 -4.18
CA ALA A 204 6.38 -22.91 -4.87
C ALA A 204 7.75 -22.31 -4.49
N ALA A 205 7.85 -20.98 -4.46
CA ALA A 205 9.05 -20.27 -4.00
C ALA A 205 9.39 -20.60 -2.54
N LEU A 206 8.38 -20.72 -1.68
CA LEU A 206 8.51 -21.16 -0.28
C LEU A 206 8.73 -22.68 -0.11
N LYS A 207 8.93 -23.43 -1.20
CA LYS A 207 9.10 -24.90 -1.22
C LYS A 207 7.92 -25.69 -0.61
N LYS A 208 6.76 -25.06 -0.50
CA LYS A 208 5.49 -25.66 -0.05
C LYS A 208 4.76 -26.29 -1.25
N LEU A 209 5.39 -27.31 -1.83
CA LEU A 209 5.02 -27.87 -3.14
C LEU A 209 3.61 -28.48 -3.17
N ILE A 210 3.13 -29.05 -2.06
CA ILE A 210 1.77 -29.62 -1.99
C ILE A 210 0.72 -28.50 -2.11
N GLN A 211 0.89 -27.42 -1.34
CA GLN A 211 -0.01 -26.27 -1.40
C GLN A 211 0.06 -25.56 -2.77
N ALA A 212 1.26 -25.44 -3.35
CA ALA A 212 1.45 -24.89 -4.68
C ALA A 212 0.65 -25.67 -5.73
N LYS A 213 0.76 -27.02 -5.71
CA LYS A 213 0.01 -27.91 -6.60
C LYS A 213 -1.50 -27.68 -6.54
N GLU A 214 -2.07 -27.58 -5.34
CA GLU A 214 -3.50 -27.36 -5.17
C GLU A 214 -3.94 -25.99 -5.70
N CYS A 215 -3.12 -24.95 -5.51
CA CYS A 215 -3.39 -23.63 -6.05
C CYS A 215 -3.37 -23.62 -7.58
N PHE A 216 -2.38 -24.25 -8.22
CA PHE A 216 -2.31 -24.33 -9.69
C PHE A 216 -3.48 -25.13 -10.27
N ARG A 217 -3.89 -26.22 -9.61
CA ARG A 217 -5.11 -26.96 -9.98
C ARG A 217 -6.35 -26.09 -9.92
N LYS A 218 -6.52 -25.27 -8.88
CA LYS A 218 -7.63 -24.32 -8.78
C LYS A 218 -7.58 -23.23 -9.85
N ALA A 219 -6.40 -22.70 -10.16
CA ALA A 219 -6.23 -21.74 -11.26
C ALA A 219 -6.67 -22.34 -12.61
N ILE A 220 -6.30 -23.59 -12.89
CA ILE A 220 -6.67 -24.34 -14.10
C ILE A 220 -8.17 -24.67 -14.13
N GLU A 221 -8.76 -25.06 -12.99
CA GLU A 221 -10.21 -25.32 -12.90
C GLU A 221 -11.02 -24.09 -13.27
N LEU A 222 -10.60 -22.91 -12.79
CA LEU A 222 -11.25 -21.63 -13.06
C LEU A 222 -10.94 -21.09 -14.47
N ASN A 223 -9.74 -21.35 -14.98
CA ASN A 223 -9.33 -20.97 -16.34
C ASN A 223 -8.44 -22.04 -16.98
N PRO A 224 -9.04 -22.99 -17.72
CA PRO A 224 -8.29 -24.07 -18.36
C PRO A 224 -7.30 -23.60 -19.44
N ALA A 225 -7.47 -22.39 -19.98
CA ALA A 225 -6.59 -21.78 -20.98
C ALA A 225 -5.35 -21.09 -20.37
N ASN A 226 -5.21 -21.09 -19.04
CA ASN A 226 -4.04 -20.55 -18.36
C ASN A 226 -2.83 -21.49 -18.52
N ASN A 227 -2.08 -21.30 -19.61
CA ASN A 227 -0.88 -22.10 -19.92
C ASN A 227 0.20 -22.00 -18.84
N GLU A 228 0.31 -20.85 -18.16
CA GLU A 228 1.32 -20.65 -17.11
C GLU A 228 1.01 -21.51 -15.88
N ALA A 229 -0.27 -21.59 -15.47
CA ALA A 229 -0.68 -22.49 -14.39
C ALA A 229 -0.40 -23.97 -14.70
N TRP A 230 -0.56 -24.40 -15.95
CA TRP A 230 -0.19 -25.77 -16.39
C TRP A 230 1.31 -26.02 -16.28
N GLN A 231 2.15 -25.09 -16.74
CA GLN A 231 3.60 -25.20 -16.67
C GLN A 231 4.09 -25.32 -15.21
N TRP A 232 3.57 -24.45 -14.34
CA TRP A 232 3.91 -24.50 -12.92
C TRP A 232 3.43 -25.78 -12.23
N LEU A 233 2.26 -26.30 -12.60
CA LEU A 233 1.78 -27.58 -12.10
C LEU A 233 2.73 -28.72 -12.48
N GLU A 234 3.18 -28.77 -13.73
CA GLU A 234 4.15 -29.76 -14.20
C GLU A 234 5.47 -29.68 -13.42
N GLU A 235 6.02 -28.48 -13.27
CA GLU A 235 7.26 -28.26 -12.51
C GLU A 235 7.14 -28.73 -11.05
N VAL A 236 6.05 -28.36 -10.38
CA VAL A 236 5.78 -28.78 -9.01
C VAL A 236 5.65 -30.29 -8.89
N GLU A 237 5.02 -30.96 -9.86
CA GLU A 237 4.90 -32.42 -9.86
C GLU A 237 6.24 -33.13 -10.06
N VAL A 238 7.10 -32.63 -10.95
CA VAL A 238 8.45 -33.16 -11.15
C VAL A 238 9.27 -33.02 -9.86
N ASN A 239 9.19 -31.87 -9.20
CA ASN A 239 9.88 -31.60 -7.94
C ASN A 239 9.39 -32.52 -6.81
N LEU A 240 8.08 -32.73 -6.69
CA LEU A 240 7.50 -33.66 -5.72
C LEU A 240 7.96 -35.10 -5.96
N ARG A 241 7.91 -35.59 -7.21
CA ARG A 241 8.37 -36.95 -7.55
C ARG A 241 9.84 -37.16 -7.18
N THR A 242 10.68 -36.16 -7.44
CA THR A 242 12.10 -36.20 -7.10
C THR A 242 12.33 -36.26 -5.60
N LEU A 243 11.58 -35.45 -4.82
CA LEU A 243 11.65 -35.43 -3.36
C LEU A 243 11.20 -36.76 -2.73
N TYR A 244 10.17 -37.40 -3.27
CA TYR A 244 9.72 -38.69 -2.75
C TYR A 244 10.71 -39.82 -3.05
N LYS A 245 11.33 -39.81 -4.24
CA LYS A 245 12.38 -40.78 -4.60
C LYS A 245 13.63 -40.64 -3.72
N SER A 246 14.03 -39.42 -3.36
CA SER A 246 15.21 -39.20 -2.52
C SER A 246 15.00 -39.58 -1.05
N LYS A 247 13.75 -39.61 -0.57
CA LYS A 247 13.42 -40.05 0.80
C LYS A 247 13.24 -41.57 0.95
N SER A 248 13.12 -42.30 -0.16
CA SER A 248 12.96 -43.76 -0.18
C SER A 248 14.27 -44.54 -0.32
N LEU A 249 15.41 -43.84 -0.40
CA LEU A 249 16.78 -44.37 -0.49
C LEU A 249 17.51 -44.09 0.83
#